data_AF-A0A8T3P5Z7-F1
#
_entry.id   AF-A0A8T3P5Z7-F1
#
_cell.length_a   1.000
_cell.length_b   1.000
_cell.length_c   1.000
_cell.angle_alpha   90.00
_cell.angle_beta   90.00
_cell.angle_gamma   90.00
#
_symmetry.space_group_name_H-M   'P 1'
#
loop_
_entity.id
_entity.type
_entity.pdbx_description
1 polymer ?
#
loop_
_entity_poly.entity_id
_entity_poly.type
_entity_poly.pdbx_seq_one_letter_code
_entity_poly.pdbx_strand_id
1 'polypeptide(L)'
;MADRSIPIRLERRARGEAVERFRYREAKERAEPIRAALAEALEELTARLAQSRPALPDSLGDRAADGWEPLLAVADAAGGKWPALAREAAIALSGETTNDLDEASLHVLLLADCRAAFDRTGADRLLTVNLIEELLTDEERPWREYGRNDRGITAHGVSRLLRGYGVRPVLVRLGTTVGRGYRRSDFESAWSRYLPPVAEPPIRYSVTNGPSEHESDVLTDPSCNGVAAVTLPTGWEGDPELPANDDGWPEMPAAKGGDR
;
A
#
# COMPACT_ATOMS: atom_id res chain seq x y z
N MET A 1 -5.26 12.20 16.22
CA MET A 1 -5.36 12.64 14.81
C MET A 1 -5.74 11.51 13.84
N ALA A 2 -5.52 10.22 14.15
CA ALA A 2 -5.85 9.11 13.25
C ALA A 2 -7.35 8.76 13.11
N ASP A 3 -8.18 9.20 14.05
CA ASP A 3 -9.59 8.77 14.13
C ASP A 3 -10.53 9.38 13.07
N ARG A 4 -10.05 10.39 12.34
CA ARG A 4 -10.81 11.07 11.26
C ARG A 4 -10.14 10.90 9.90
N SER A 5 -9.33 9.85 9.75
CA SER A 5 -8.65 9.53 8.50
C SER A 5 -9.11 8.18 7.99
N ILE A 6 -9.18 8.03 6.66
CA ILE A 6 -9.45 6.76 6.01
C ILE A 6 -8.10 6.11 5.69
N PRO A 7 -7.71 5.03 6.38
CA PRO A 7 -6.42 4.41 6.15
C PRO A 7 -6.43 3.69 4.80
N ILE A 8 -5.56 4.13 3.89
CA ILE A 8 -5.28 3.41 2.65
C ILE A 8 -4.02 2.60 2.88
N ARG A 9 -4.17 1.28 2.98
CA ARG A 9 -3.02 0.37 3.16
C ARG A 9 -2.22 0.32 1.86
N LEU A 10 -0.97 0.77 1.94
CA LEU A 10 -0.01 0.61 0.85
C LEU A 10 0.64 -0.76 0.94
N GLU A 11 0.69 -1.44 -0.20
CA GLU A 11 1.29 -2.73 -0.34
C GLU A 11 2.73 -2.60 -0.87
N ARG A 12 3.68 -3.32 -0.28
CA ARG A 12 5.08 -3.31 -0.75
C ARG A 12 5.18 -3.96 -2.11
N ARG A 13 5.85 -3.36 -3.09
CA ARG A 13 6.05 -4.00 -4.41
C ARG A 13 6.56 -5.44 -4.30
N ALA A 14 5.93 -6.38 -5.01
CA ALA A 14 6.39 -7.77 -5.07
C ALA A 14 7.61 -7.94 -6.01
N ARG A 15 8.43 -8.97 -5.79
CA ARG A 15 9.60 -9.26 -6.65
C ARG A 15 9.11 -9.66 -8.05
N GLY A 16 9.39 -8.83 -9.05
CA GLY A 16 8.97 -9.05 -10.45
C GLY A 16 7.69 -8.31 -10.86
N GLU A 17 7.02 -7.62 -9.94
CA GLU A 17 5.88 -6.75 -10.28
C GLU A 17 6.37 -5.53 -11.04
N ALA A 18 5.91 -5.33 -12.27
CA ALA A 18 6.18 -4.11 -13.02
C ALA A 18 5.23 -3.01 -12.54
N VAL A 19 5.76 -2.04 -11.79
CA VAL A 19 5.01 -0.86 -11.37
C VAL A 19 5.42 0.28 -12.28
N GLU A 20 4.46 0.89 -12.97
CA GLU A 20 4.72 2.07 -13.79
C GLU A 20 5.28 3.20 -12.92
N ARG A 21 6.33 3.84 -13.42
CA ARG A 21 6.93 4.96 -12.71
C ARG A 21 5.96 6.14 -12.74
N PHE A 22 5.49 6.57 -11.58
CA PHE A 22 4.68 7.77 -11.47
C PHE A 22 5.49 9.00 -11.91
N ARG A 23 5.04 9.66 -12.98
CA ARG A 23 5.59 10.91 -13.50
C ARG A 23 4.61 12.04 -13.25
N TYR A 24 4.94 12.91 -12.30
CA TYR A 24 4.05 14.00 -11.87
C TYR A 24 3.61 14.90 -13.03
N ARG A 25 4.53 15.23 -13.95
CA ARG A 25 4.23 16.08 -15.11
C ARG A 25 3.14 15.50 -16.02
N GLU A 26 3.30 14.25 -16.42
CA GLU A 26 2.33 13.54 -17.27
C GLU A 26 0.99 13.30 -16.55
N ALA A 27 1.03 13.04 -15.23
CA ALA A 27 -0.17 12.94 -14.42
C ALA A 27 -0.91 14.29 -14.32
N LYS A 28 -0.18 15.40 -14.16
CA LYS A 28 -0.74 16.75 -14.10
C LYS A 28 -1.39 17.12 -15.44
N GLU A 29 -0.71 16.90 -16.55
CA GLU A 29 -1.23 17.18 -17.89
C GLU A 29 -2.53 16.39 -18.16
N ARG A 30 -2.59 15.11 -17.78
CA ARG A 30 -3.82 14.29 -17.88
C ARG A 30 -4.93 14.72 -16.92
N ALA A 31 -4.59 15.23 -15.74
CA ALA A 31 -5.56 15.65 -14.72
C ALA A 31 -6.12 17.05 -14.97
N GLU A 32 -5.43 17.88 -15.75
CA GLU A 32 -5.82 19.27 -16.04
C GLU A 32 -7.26 19.41 -16.60
N PRO A 33 -7.69 18.66 -17.63
CA PRO A 33 -9.07 18.75 -18.12
C PRO A 33 -10.09 18.30 -17.07
N ILE A 34 -9.77 17.29 -16.27
CA ILE A 34 -10.63 16.82 -15.18
C ILE A 34 -10.77 17.92 -14.12
N ARG A 35 -9.67 18.59 -13.77
CA ARG A 35 -9.67 19.70 -12.82
C ARG A 35 -10.53 20.86 -13.32
N ALA A 36 -10.41 21.23 -14.59
CA ALA A 36 -11.20 22.30 -15.19
C ALA A 36 -12.70 21.98 -15.15
N ALA A 37 -13.09 20.79 -15.59
CA ALA A 37 -14.48 20.33 -15.56
C ALA A 37 -15.06 20.29 -14.14
N LEU A 38 -14.26 19.81 -13.17
CA LEU A 38 -14.67 19.81 -11.77
C LEU A 38 -14.83 21.22 -11.21
N ALA A 39 -13.92 22.15 -11.55
CA ALA A 39 -13.98 23.53 -11.06
C ALA A 39 -15.24 24.26 -11.56
N GLU A 40 -15.62 24.04 -12.82
CA GLU A 40 -16.86 24.58 -13.39
C GLU A 40 -18.11 24.00 -12.70
N ALA A 41 -18.12 22.70 -12.44
CA ALA A 41 -19.23 22.04 -11.77
C ALA A 41 -19.30 22.28 -10.25
N LEU A 42 -18.23 22.76 -9.62
CA LEU A 42 -18.07 22.74 -8.16
C LEU A 42 -19.04 23.67 -7.45
N GLU A 43 -19.40 24.81 -8.03
CA GLU A 43 -20.29 25.77 -7.39
C GLU A 43 -21.68 25.17 -7.13
N GLU A 44 -22.28 24.55 -8.14
CA GLU A 44 -23.56 23.85 -8.04
C GLU A 44 -23.43 22.56 -7.20
N LEU A 45 -22.35 21.79 -7.41
CA LEU A 45 -22.12 20.55 -6.67
C LEU A 45 -21.98 20.81 -5.17
N THR A 46 -21.29 21.86 -4.76
CA THR A 46 -21.04 22.20 -3.35
C THR A 46 -22.34 22.56 -2.63
N ALA A 47 -23.20 23.37 -3.26
CA ALA A 47 -24.50 23.73 -2.69
C ALA A 47 -25.39 22.49 -2.48
N ARG A 48 -25.39 21.57 -3.47
CA ARG A 48 -26.14 20.31 -3.40
C ARG A 48 -25.58 19.36 -2.33
N LEU A 49 -24.25 19.24 -2.23
CA LEU A 49 -23.59 18.38 -1.26
C LEU A 49 -23.74 18.87 0.19
N ALA A 50 -23.73 20.19 0.42
CA ALA A 50 -23.89 20.76 1.77
C ALA A 50 -25.23 20.39 2.43
N GLN A 51 -26.27 20.19 1.61
CA GLN A 51 -27.61 19.79 2.05
C GLN A 51 -27.81 18.27 2.05
N SER A 52 -26.86 17.52 1.50
CA SER A 52 -26.94 16.06 1.42
C SER A 52 -26.88 15.43 2.80
N ARG A 53 -27.66 14.37 3.00
CA ARG A 53 -27.63 13.50 4.17
C ARG A 53 -27.59 12.05 3.67
N PRO A 54 -26.39 11.55 3.29
CA PRO A 54 -26.27 10.23 2.73
C PRO A 54 -26.59 9.16 3.78
N ALA A 55 -27.22 8.07 3.34
CA ALA A 55 -27.46 6.94 4.22
C ALA A 55 -26.12 6.28 4.61
N LEU A 56 -25.81 6.32 5.91
CA LEU A 56 -24.61 5.72 6.50
C LEU A 56 -24.87 4.25 6.82
N PRO A 57 -23.92 3.33 6.58
CA PRO A 57 -24.02 1.96 7.07
C PRO A 57 -24.02 1.89 8.61
N ASP A 58 -24.98 1.16 9.19
CA ASP A 58 -25.13 0.98 10.65
C ASP A 58 -23.89 0.35 11.32
N SER A 59 -23.03 -0.30 10.54
CA SER A 59 -21.80 -0.93 11.03
C SER A 59 -20.64 0.05 11.23
N LEU A 60 -20.78 1.33 10.84
CA LEU A 60 -19.77 2.36 11.07
C LEU A 60 -19.92 2.94 12.48
N GLY A 61 -18.82 3.05 13.22
CA GLY A 61 -18.81 3.82 14.47
C GLY A 61 -18.85 5.33 14.19
N ASP A 62 -19.29 6.11 15.19
CA ASP A 62 -19.53 7.57 15.08
C ASP A 62 -18.36 8.35 14.44
N ARG A 63 -17.11 8.01 14.77
CA ARG A 63 -15.92 8.70 14.23
C ARG A 63 -15.63 8.36 12.77
N ALA A 64 -15.88 7.11 12.37
CA ALA A 64 -15.76 6.69 10.99
C ALA A 64 -16.89 7.28 10.14
N ALA A 65 -18.10 7.34 10.68
CA ALA A 65 -19.25 8.00 10.06
C ALA A 65 -18.94 9.46 9.69
N ASP A 66 -18.38 10.26 10.63
CA ASP A 66 -17.96 11.64 10.36
C ASP A 66 -17.01 11.76 9.16
N GLY A 67 -16.08 10.82 9.01
CA GLY A 67 -15.10 10.80 7.91
C GLY A 67 -15.68 10.35 6.57
N TRP A 68 -16.63 9.42 6.59
CA TRP A 68 -17.24 8.84 5.38
C TRP A 68 -18.42 9.64 4.85
N GLU A 69 -19.14 10.39 5.69
CA GLU A 69 -20.30 11.19 5.29
C GLU A 69 -20.03 12.06 4.04
N PRO A 70 -18.98 12.91 3.98
CA PRO A 70 -18.74 13.73 2.78
C PRO A 70 -18.41 12.90 1.53
N LEU A 71 -17.74 11.75 1.68
CA LEU A 71 -17.41 10.88 0.53
C LEU A 71 -18.64 10.15 0.01
N LEU A 72 -19.52 9.71 0.91
CA LEU A 72 -20.79 9.09 0.55
C LEU A 72 -21.73 10.10 -0.11
N ALA A 73 -21.72 11.36 0.33
CA ALA A 73 -22.48 12.42 -0.33
C ALA A 73 -22.01 12.63 -1.78
N VAL A 74 -20.69 12.63 -2.02
CA VAL A 74 -20.11 12.72 -3.37
C VAL A 74 -20.48 11.49 -4.21
N ALA A 75 -20.42 10.29 -3.63
CA ALA A 75 -20.77 9.05 -4.32
C ALA A 75 -22.27 9.01 -4.71
N ASP A 76 -23.15 9.44 -3.80
CA ASP A 76 -24.59 9.57 -4.04
C ASP A 76 -24.87 10.62 -5.13
N ALA A 77 -24.14 11.73 -5.13
CA ALA A 77 -24.23 12.78 -6.15
C ALA A 77 -23.73 12.35 -7.54
N ALA A 78 -22.74 11.45 -7.59
CA ALA A 78 -22.20 10.87 -8.82
C ALA A 78 -23.12 9.77 -9.41
N GLY A 79 -23.90 9.09 -8.58
CA GLY A 79 -24.89 8.09 -8.99
C GLY A 79 -24.28 6.85 -9.66
N GLY A 80 -25.12 6.11 -10.38
CA GLY A 80 -24.71 4.84 -11.01
C GLY A 80 -24.22 3.82 -9.99
N LYS A 81 -23.00 3.29 -10.19
CA LYS A 81 -22.39 2.28 -9.30
C LYS A 81 -21.69 2.87 -8.06
N TRP A 82 -21.41 4.17 -8.05
CA TRP A 82 -20.61 4.81 -7.00
C TRP A 82 -21.22 4.74 -5.59
N PRO A 83 -22.54 4.94 -5.40
CA PRO A 83 -23.18 4.82 -4.07
C PRO A 83 -22.95 3.47 -3.40
N ALA A 84 -23.00 2.38 -4.17
CA ALA A 84 -22.81 1.03 -3.67
C ALA A 84 -21.34 0.76 -3.32
N LEU A 85 -20.42 1.05 -4.26
CA LEU A 85 -18.98 0.84 -4.07
C LEU A 85 -18.42 1.63 -2.87
N ALA A 86 -18.89 2.87 -2.67
CA ALA A 86 -18.42 3.69 -1.56
C ALA A 86 -18.84 3.12 -0.19
N ARG A 87 -20.06 2.57 -0.08
CA ARG A 87 -20.54 1.92 1.15
C ARG A 87 -19.80 0.61 1.43
N GLU A 88 -19.55 -0.19 0.39
CA GLU A 88 -18.71 -1.39 0.50
C GLU A 88 -17.29 -1.05 0.97
N ALA A 89 -16.68 -0.01 0.40
CA ALA A 89 -15.36 0.46 0.81
C ALA A 89 -15.36 0.99 2.26
N ALA A 90 -16.39 1.73 2.66
CA ALA A 90 -16.53 2.23 4.03
C ALA A 90 -16.56 1.10 5.06
N ILE A 91 -17.35 0.05 4.79
CA ILE A 91 -17.41 -1.13 5.65
C ILE A 91 -16.06 -1.86 5.68
N ALA A 92 -15.41 -2.02 4.53
CA ALA A 92 -14.15 -2.74 4.41
C ALA A 92 -13.00 -2.04 5.16
N LEU A 93 -12.92 -0.71 5.09
CA LEU A 93 -11.80 0.07 5.63
C LEU A 93 -12.02 0.50 7.09
N SER A 94 -13.26 0.71 7.53
CA SER A 94 -13.55 1.12 8.90
C SER A 94 -13.66 -0.04 9.90
N GLY A 95 -13.71 -1.29 9.42
CA GLY A 95 -13.64 -2.48 10.27
C GLY A 95 -12.26 -2.77 10.87
N GLU A 96 -11.23 -1.97 10.54
CA GLU A 96 -9.83 -2.23 10.89
C GLU A 96 -9.18 -1.15 11.76
N THR A 97 -9.84 0.00 12.01
CA THR A 97 -9.17 1.22 12.50
C THR A 97 -9.23 1.43 14.02
N THR A 98 -8.92 0.42 14.82
CA THR A 98 -8.60 0.64 16.24
C THR A 98 -7.39 -0.21 16.61
N ASN A 99 -6.19 0.37 16.43
CA ASN A 99 -4.84 -0.08 16.86
C ASN A 99 -3.79 -0.29 15.75
N ASP A 100 -3.92 0.34 14.57
CA ASP A 100 -3.11 0.01 13.38
C ASP A 100 -1.57 0.10 13.51
N LEU A 101 -0.98 0.94 14.37
CA LEU A 101 0.48 0.97 14.52
C LEU A 101 1.02 -0.24 15.31
N ASP A 102 0.29 -0.65 16.35
CA ASP A 102 0.61 -1.85 17.13
C ASP A 102 0.15 -3.11 16.39
N GLU A 103 -0.96 -3.04 15.67
CA GLU A 103 -1.55 -4.16 14.94
C GLU A 103 -0.76 -4.50 13.66
N ALA A 104 -0.25 -3.51 12.90
CA ALA A 104 0.65 -3.79 11.79
C ALA A 104 1.94 -4.49 12.25
N SER A 105 2.48 -4.08 13.39
CA SER A 105 3.63 -4.72 14.03
C SER A 105 3.28 -6.14 14.48
N LEU A 106 2.08 -6.34 15.03
CA LEU A 106 1.58 -7.64 15.45
C LEU A 106 1.29 -8.59 14.27
N HIS A 107 0.82 -8.08 13.13
CA HIS A 107 0.60 -8.87 11.93
C HIS A 107 1.93 -9.43 11.39
N VAL A 108 2.97 -8.58 11.35
CA VAL A 108 4.32 -9.00 10.92
C VAL A 108 4.93 -9.96 11.94
N LEU A 109 4.71 -9.71 13.24
CA LEU A 109 5.15 -10.60 14.32
C LEU A 109 4.51 -11.99 14.19
N LEU A 110 3.19 -12.06 13.96
CA LEU A 110 2.49 -13.33 13.75
C LEU A 110 3.06 -14.05 12.55
N LEU A 111 3.33 -13.33 11.46
CA LEU A 111 3.88 -13.92 10.25
C LEU A 111 5.27 -14.53 10.50
N ALA A 112 6.10 -13.88 11.31
CA ALA A 112 7.40 -14.38 11.75
C ALA A 112 7.26 -15.61 12.66
N ASP A 113 6.35 -15.57 13.62
CA ASP A 113 6.14 -16.67 14.56
C ASP A 113 5.50 -17.89 13.89
N CYS A 114 4.64 -17.69 12.88
CA CYS A 114 4.16 -18.77 12.01
C CYS A 114 5.32 -19.43 11.27
N ARG A 115 6.29 -18.66 10.75
CA ARG A 115 7.50 -19.22 10.13
C ARG A 115 8.28 -20.07 11.12
N ALA A 116 8.52 -19.54 12.32
CA ALA A 116 9.22 -20.27 13.39
C ALA A 116 8.47 -21.56 13.80
N ALA A 117 7.13 -21.54 13.86
CA ALA A 117 6.32 -22.74 14.13
C ALA A 117 6.47 -23.81 13.02
N PHE A 118 6.41 -23.41 11.75
CA PHE A 118 6.65 -24.32 10.63
C PHE A 118 8.09 -24.86 10.60
N ASP A 119 9.07 -24.02 10.95
CA ASP A 119 10.48 -24.41 11.00
C ASP A 119 10.76 -25.39 12.17
N ARG A 120 10.18 -25.17 13.35
CA ARG A 120 10.31 -26.07 14.52
C ARG A 120 9.66 -27.43 14.30
N THR A 121 8.47 -27.44 13.70
CA THR A 121 7.73 -28.68 13.44
C THR A 121 8.28 -29.45 12.22
N GLY A 122 8.98 -28.77 11.31
CA GLY A 122 9.44 -29.35 10.05
C GLY A 122 8.31 -29.81 9.12
N ALA A 123 7.08 -29.39 9.38
CA ALA A 123 5.90 -29.84 8.65
C ALA A 123 5.58 -28.92 7.46
N ASP A 124 5.13 -29.49 6.35
CA ASP A 124 4.63 -28.69 5.21
C ASP A 124 3.19 -28.16 5.45
N ARG A 125 2.49 -28.74 6.43
CA ARG A 125 1.09 -28.47 6.72
C ARG A 125 0.86 -28.55 8.22
N LEU A 126 0.15 -27.58 8.77
CA LEU A 126 -0.26 -27.57 10.17
C LEU A 126 -1.76 -27.35 10.26
N LEU A 127 -2.43 -28.13 11.12
CA LEU A 127 -3.79 -27.82 11.52
C LEU A 127 -3.81 -26.51 12.31
N THR A 128 -4.92 -25.76 12.25
CA THR A 128 -5.03 -24.50 12.98
C THR A 128 -4.82 -24.69 14.48
N VAL A 129 -5.26 -25.83 15.04
CA VAL A 129 -5.06 -26.17 16.45
C VAL A 129 -3.57 -26.29 16.77
N ASN A 130 -2.85 -27.12 16.03
CA ASN A 130 -1.40 -27.32 16.22
C ASN A 130 -0.63 -26.00 16.03
N LEU A 131 -1.00 -25.19 15.03
CA LEU A 131 -0.36 -23.89 14.83
C LEU A 131 -0.55 -22.97 16.05
N ILE A 132 -1.73 -22.96 16.67
CA ILE A 132 -1.99 -22.16 17.88
C ILE A 132 -1.17 -22.69 19.05
N GLU A 133 -1.11 -24.01 19.26
CA GLU A 133 -0.28 -24.62 20.30
C GLU A 133 1.19 -24.22 20.15
N GLU A 134 1.71 -24.23 18.93
CA GLU A 134 3.07 -23.79 18.63
C GLU A 134 3.28 -22.30 18.90
N LEU A 135 2.30 -21.44 18.57
CA LEU A 135 2.36 -20.00 18.85
C LEU A 135 2.29 -19.69 20.35
N LEU A 136 1.58 -20.51 21.13
CA LEU A 136 1.47 -20.35 22.58
C LEU A 136 2.66 -20.93 23.35
N THR A 137 3.58 -21.63 22.68
CA THR A 137 4.77 -22.22 23.33
C THR A 137 5.73 -21.15 23.84
N ASP A 138 5.85 -20.02 23.14
CA ASP A 138 6.72 -18.90 23.53
C ASP A 138 5.95 -17.93 24.44
N GLU A 139 6.38 -17.85 25.70
CA GLU A 139 5.76 -17.00 26.73
C GLU A 139 6.15 -15.53 26.60
N GLU A 140 7.22 -15.21 25.87
CA GLU A 140 7.63 -13.82 25.61
C GLU A 140 6.78 -13.18 24.50
N ARG A 141 6.00 -13.99 23.77
CA ARG A 141 5.12 -13.51 22.70
C ARG A 141 3.75 -13.12 23.22
N PRO A 142 3.10 -12.11 22.62
CA PRO A 142 1.82 -11.59 23.09
C PRO A 142 0.64 -12.57 22.88
N TRP A 143 0.86 -13.74 22.28
CA TRP A 143 -0.21 -14.63 21.84
C TRP A 143 -1.02 -15.23 22.97
N ARG A 144 -0.47 -15.38 24.18
CA ARG A 144 -1.21 -15.89 25.36
C ARG A 144 -2.21 -14.88 25.93
N GLU A 145 -1.88 -13.61 25.86
CA GLU A 145 -2.70 -12.51 26.37
C GLU A 145 -3.57 -11.87 25.28
N TYR A 146 -3.36 -12.26 24.03
CA TYR A 146 -4.05 -11.68 22.88
C TYR A 146 -5.58 -11.95 22.87
N GLY A 147 -6.01 -13.06 23.46
CA GLY A 147 -7.42 -13.45 23.51
C GLY A 147 -8.20 -12.74 24.61
N ARG A 148 -9.53 -12.62 24.45
CA ARG A 148 -10.40 -12.19 25.57
C ARG A 148 -10.37 -13.23 26.69
N ASN A 149 -10.23 -12.76 27.94
CA ASN A 149 -10.21 -13.56 29.17
C ASN A 149 -9.01 -14.53 29.26
N ASP A 150 -7.81 -14.10 28.88
CA ASP A 150 -6.55 -14.86 29.03
C ASP A 150 -6.53 -16.23 28.34
N ARG A 151 -7.37 -16.40 27.30
CA ARG A 151 -7.51 -17.67 26.56
C ARG A 151 -6.55 -17.82 25.38
N GLY A 152 -5.59 -16.91 25.24
CA GLY A 152 -4.68 -16.91 24.11
C GLY A 152 -5.34 -16.62 22.76
N ILE A 153 -4.51 -16.54 21.73
CA ILE A 153 -4.94 -16.28 20.37
C ILE A 153 -5.86 -17.40 19.88
N THR A 154 -7.01 -17.00 19.33
CA THR A 154 -8.01 -17.94 18.80
C THR A 154 -7.78 -18.21 17.32
N ALA A 155 -8.34 -19.30 16.79
CA ALA A 155 -8.34 -19.60 15.36
C ALA A 155 -8.90 -18.44 14.50
N HIS A 156 -9.93 -17.76 14.99
CA HIS A 156 -10.46 -16.56 14.36
C HIS A 156 -9.46 -15.41 14.40
N GLY A 157 -8.78 -15.20 15.54
CA GLY A 157 -7.70 -14.22 15.69
C GLY A 157 -6.57 -14.42 14.69
N VAL A 158 -6.04 -15.66 14.59
CA VAL A 158 -5.01 -16.02 13.60
C VAL A 158 -5.48 -15.72 12.18
N SER A 159 -6.70 -16.17 11.83
CA SER A 159 -7.25 -15.97 10.49
C SER A 159 -7.43 -14.48 10.14
N ARG A 160 -7.82 -13.66 11.12
CA ARG A 160 -8.02 -12.22 10.97
C ARG A 160 -6.69 -11.50 10.71
N LEU A 161 -5.67 -11.79 11.52
CA LEU A 161 -4.33 -11.19 11.40
C LEU A 161 -3.65 -11.58 10.07
N LEU A 162 -3.84 -12.83 9.61
CA LEU A 162 -3.25 -13.34 8.37
C LEU A 162 -4.00 -12.92 7.10
N ARG A 163 -5.25 -12.46 7.21
CA ARG A 163 -6.10 -12.11 6.06
C ARG A 163 -5.47 -11.05 5.15
N GLY A 164 -4.80 -10.06 5.74
CA GLY A 164 -4.13 -8.97 5.01
C GLY A 164 -2.96 -9.46 4.14
N TYR A 165 -2.44 -10.66 4.37
CA TYR A 165 -1.37 -11.27 3.58
C TYR A 165 -1.88 -12.25 2.52
N GLY A 166 -3.20 -12.35 2.34
CA GLY A 166 -3.82 -13.32 1.44
C GLY A 166 -3.80 -14.76 1.94
N VAL A 167 -3.33 -15.00 3.17
CA VAL A 167 -3.26 -16.33 3.78
C VAL A 167 -4.58 -16.67 4.45
N ARG A 168 -5.16 -17.82 4.09
CA ARG A 168 -6.46 -18.28 4.62
C ARG A 168 -6.40 -19.75 5.01
N PRO A 169 -7.16 -20.18 6.03
CA PRO A 169 -7.19 -21.57 6.43
C PRO A 169 -7.88 -22.44 5.36
N VAL A 170 -7.17 -23.44 4.87
CA VAL A 170 -7.65 -24.43 3.89
C VAL A 170 -7.91 -25.77 4.56
N LEU A 171 -8.64 -26.67 3.90
CA LEU A 171 -8.76 -28.04 4.36
C LEU A 171 -7.43 -28.77 4.11
N VAL A 172 -6.81 -29.29 5.16
CA VAL A 172 -5.58 -30.07 5.09
C VAL A 172 -5.81 -31.46 5.67
N ARG A 173 -5.16 -32.45 5.06
CA ARG A 173 -5.14 -33.83 5.53
C ARG A 173 -3.74 -34.16 6.05
N LEU A 174 -3.67 -34.61 7.30
CA LEU A 174 -2.47 -35.09 7.98
C LEU A 174 -2.72 -36.55 8.38
N GLY A 175 -2.24 -37.49 7.56
CA GLY A 175 -2.51 -38.92 7.73
C GLY A 175 -4.01 -39.24 7.69
N THR A 176 -4.55 -39.67 8.82
CA THR A 176 -5.96 -39.99 9.03
C THR A 176 -6.82 -38.79 9.44
N THR A 177 -6.20 -37.71 9.92
CA THR A 177 -6.91 -36.51 10.41
C THR A 177 -7.10 -35.52 9.28
N VAL A 178 -8.33 -35.03 9.13
CA VAL A 178 -8.69 -33.95 8.19
C VAL A 178 -9.24 -32.79 9.00
N GLY A 179 -8.74 -31.58 8.72
CA GLY A 179 -9.20 -30.39 9.42
C GLY A 179 -8.80 -29.10 8.71
N ARG A 180 -9.24 -27.97 9.26
CA ARG A 180 -8.79 -26.65 8.80
C ARG A 180 -7.36 -26.40 9.28
N GLY A 181 -6.55 -25.86 8.39
CA GLY A 181 -5.16 -25.57 8.66
C GLY A 181 -4.53 -24.77 7.55
N TYR A 182 -3.21 -24.75 7.57
CA TYR A 182 -2.37 -23.88 6.78
C TYR A 182 -1.29 -24.69 6.09
N ARG A 183 -0.99 -24.35 4.83
CA ARG A 183 0.15 -24.92 4.11
C ARG A 183 1.30 -23.95 4.18
N ARG A 184 2.51 -24.45 4.34
CA ARG A 184 3.73 -23.65 4.31
C ARG A 184 3.82 -22.81 3.02
N SER A 185 3.46 -23.41 1.88
CA SER A 185 3.45 -22.75 0.57
C SER A 185 2.62 -21.47 0.51
N ASP A 186 1.54 -21.38 1.30
CA ASP A 186 0.65 -20.23 1.28
C ASP A 186 1.31 -19.00 1.91
N PHE A 187 2.32 -19.22 2.76
CA PHE A 187 3.05 -18.17 3.46
C PHE A 187 4.30 -17.70 2.71
N GLU A 188 4.84 -18.48 1.77
CA GLU A 188 6.13 -18.17 1.12
C GLU A 188 6.13 -16.79 0.45
N SER A 189 5.03 -16.42 -0.20
CA SER A 189 4.86 -15.09 -0.80
C SER A 189 4.91 -13.99 0.27
N ALA A 190 4.17 -14.16 1.37
CA ALA A 190 4.16 -13.22 2.48
C ALA A 190 5.52 -13.14 3.20
N TRP A 191 6.16 -14.28 3.50
CA TRP A 191 7.49 -14.31 4.11
C TRP A 191 8.54 -13.63 3.26
N SER A 192 8.53 -13.85 1.94
CA SER A 192 9.47 -13.18 1.04
C SER A 192 9.32 -11.65 1.03
N ARG A 193 8.10 -11.15 1.28
CA ARG A 193 7.72 -9.74 1.17
C ARG A 193 7.91 -8.97 2.49
N TYR A 194 7.63 -9.61 3.61
CA TYR A 194 7.59 -8.98 4.93
C TYR A 194 8.68 -9.46 5.88
N LEU A 195 9.28 -10.63 5.63
CA LEU A 195 10.40 -11.20 6.40
C LEU A 195 11.63 -11.43 5.52
N PRO A 196 12.14 -10.40 4.81
CA PRO A 196 13.38 -10.57 4.07
C PRO A 196 14.47 -11.04 5.04
N PRO A 197 15.35 -11.97 4.63
CA PRO A 197 16.53 -12.29 5.43
C PRO A 197 17.25 -10.98 5.69
N VAL A 198 17.66 -10.74 6.94
CA VAL A 198 18.47 -9.58 7.33
C VAL A 198 19.76 -9.65 6.52
N ALA A 199 19.74 -9.03 5.34
CA ALA A 199 20.93 -8.69 4.59
C ALA A 199 21.54 -7.49 5.32
N GLU A 200 22.79 -7.70 5.71
CA GLU A 200 23.79 -6.82 6.32
C GLU A 200 23.43 -5.35 6.61
N PRO A 201 23.93 -4.81 7.75
CA PRO A 201 23.63 -3.45 8.17
C PRO A 201 23.91 -2.45 7.03
N PRO A 202 23.10 -1.38 6.90
CA PRO A 202 23.34 -0.37 5.89
C PRO A 202 24.77 0.14 6.06
N ILE A 203 25.55 0.07 4.99
CA ILE A 203 26.85 0.73 4.90
C ILE A 203 26.61 2.17 5.33
N ARG A 204 27.13 2.53 6.52
CA ARG A 204 27.20 3.91 6.96
C ARG A 204 28.07 4.61 5.93
N TYR A 205 27.47 5.42 5.06
CA TYR A 205 28.23 6.47 4.40
C TYR A 205 28.74 7.37 5.52
N SER A 206 30.02 7.19 5.87
CA SER A 206 30.74 8.13 6.70
C SER A 206 30.79 9.45 5.93
N VAL A 207 29.94 10.39 6.33
CA VAL A 207 30.17 11.81 6.03
C VAL A 207 31.42 12.18 6.81
N THR A 208 32.56 12.18 6.13
CA THR A 208 33.76 12.85 6.64
C THR A 208 33.45 14.34 6.63
N ASN A 209 32.99 14.87 7.76
CA ASN A 209 33.13 16.30 8.01
C ASN A 209 34.63 16.59 8.03
N GLY A 210 35.12 17.22 6.95
CA GLY A 210 36.45 17.82 6.94
C GLY A 210 36.56 18.85 8.07
N PRO A 211 37.75 19.04 8.66
CA PRO A 211 37.90 19.91 9.81
C PRO A 211 37.65 21.37 9.40
N SER A 212 36.74 22.00 10.12
CA SER A 212 36.55 23.45 10.14
C SER A 212 37.63 24.04 11.06
N GLU A 213 38.71 24.55 10.47
CA GLU A 213 39.57 25.52 11.14
C GLU A 213 39.21 26.92 10.67
N HIS A 214 38.78 27.74 11.63
CA HIS A 214 38.66 29.18 11.51
C HIS A 214 40.06 29.78 11.51
N GLU A 215 40.40 30.61 10.52
CA GLU A 215 41.14 31.84 10.77
C GLU A 215 40.91 32.87 9.65
N SER A 216 40.54 34.06 10.08
CA SER A 216 40.45 35.30 9.33
C SER A 216 41.81 35.74 8.76
N ASP A 217 41.85 36.43 7.62
CA ASP A 217 41.90 37.91 7.55
C ASP A 217 42.42 38.45 6.17
N VAL A 218 41.90 39.63 5.79
CA VAL A 218 42.44 40.68 4.88
C VAL A 218 42.58 40.50 3.34
N LEU A 219 41.73 41.26 2.61
CA LEU A 219 41.96 42.19 1.47
C LEU A 219 43.01 41.84 0.37
N THR A 220 42.59 41.88 -0.90
CA THR A 220 42.95 42.90 -1.93
C THR A 220 42.67 42.36 -3.35
N ASP A 221 41.75 43.00 -4.07
CA ASP A 221 41.64 42.97 -5.55
C ASP A 221 42.66 44.00 -6.10
N PRO A 222 43.40 43.75 -7.19
CA PRO A 222 42.86 44.13 -8.51
C PRO A 222 43.30 43.27 -9.71
N SER A 223 42.41 43.23 -10.70
CA SER A 223 42.69 43.35 -12.15
C SER A 223 42.99 42.09 -13.00
N CYS A 224 42.03 41.83 -13.90
CA CYS A 224 42.14 41.50 -15.34
C CYS A 224 43.30 40.63 -15.85
N ASN A 225 42.98 39.44 -16.39
CA ASN A 225 43.05 39.14 -17.83
C ASN A 225 42.72 37.66 -18.13
N GLY A 226 42.14 37.41 -19.32
CA GLY A 226 42.49 36.20 -20.08
C GLY A 226 41.37 35.16 -20.32
N VAL A 227 40.58 35.41 -21.36
CA VAL A 227 40.05 34.46 -22.36
C VAL A 227 40.22 32.94 -22.14
N ALA A 228 39.13 32.19 -22.28
CA ALA A 228 39.01 31.13 -23.30
C ALA A 228 37.55 30.66 -23.45
N ALA A 229 37.06 30.69 -24.68
CA ALA A 229 35.79 30.10 -25.12
C ALA A 229 35.87 28.57 -25.13
N VAL A 230 34.76 27.89 -24.79
CA VAL A 230 34.52 26.52 -25.26
C VAL A 230 33.09 26.40 -25.78
N THR A 231 33.06 26.04 -27.05
CA THR A 231 31.97 25.80 -27.99
C THR A 231 31.03 24.68 -27.55
N LEU A 232 29.72 24.90 -27.68
CA LEU A 232 28.69 23.85 -27.70
C LEU A 232 28.62 23.23 -29.11
N PRO A 233 28.49 21.91 -29.28
CA PRO A 233 27.98 21.34 -30.50
C PRO A 233 26.44 21.30 -30.45
N THR A 234 25.86 22.12 -31.31
CA THR A 234 24.50 22.03 -31.83
C THR A 234 24.37 20.79 -32.73
N GLY A 235 23.18 20.19 -32.77
CA GLY A 235 22.70 19.51 -33.98
C GLY A 235 22.03 18.17 -33.76
N TRP A 236 20.70 18.17 -33.66
CA TRP A 236 19.90 17.45 -34.64
C TRP A 236 18.51 18.10 -34.78
N GLU A 237 18.17 18.44 -36.02
CA GLU A 237 16.90 19.00 -36.50
C GLU A 237 15.94 17.88 -36.93
N GLY A 238 14.63 18.15 -36.82
CA GLY A 238 13.48 17.24 -36.95
C GLY A 238 13.25 16.61 -38.32
N ASP A 239 12.40 15.57 -38.43
CA ASP A 239 10.92 15.53 -38.54
C ASP A 239 10.59 14.89 -39.92
N PRO A 240 9.41 14.26 -40.23
CA PRO A 240 8.06 14.76 -39.91
C PRO A 240 6.91 13.72 -39.68
N GLU A 241 5.79 14.27 -39.18
CA GLU A 241 4.36 13.98 -39.44
C GLU A 241 3.85 12.55 -39.77
N LEU A 242 2.89 12.09 -38.96
CA LEU A 242 1.94 11.02 -39.29
C LEU A 242 0.52 11.60 -39.37
N PRO A 243 -0.32 11.16 -40.33
CA PRO A 243 -1.65 11.74 -40.56
C PRO A 243 -2.66 11.38 -39.47
N ALA A 244 -3.58 12.32 -39.21
CA ALA A 244 -4.70 12.20 -38.28
C ALA A 244 -5.98 11.73 -38.98
N ASN A 245 -6.82 10.96 -38.27
CA ASN A 245 -8.22 10.70 -38.63
C ASN A 245 -9.15 11.71 -37.93
N ASP A 246 -10.35 11.95 -38.49
CA ASP A 246 -11.28 13.05 -38.12
C ASP A 246 -11.75 13.09 -36.64
N ASP A 247 -11.48 12.06 -35.83
CA ASP A 247 -11.87 11.99 -34.41
C ASP A 247 -10.70 12.14 -33.41
N GLY A 248 -9.49 12.49 -33.86
CA GLY A 248 -8.42 12.98 -32.97
C GLY A 248 -7.85 12.01 -31.92
N TRP A 249 -7.98 10.69 -32.10
CA TRP A 249 -7.31 9.68 -31.27
C TRP A 249 -6.38 8.77 -32.10
N PRO A 250 -5.22 8.33 -31.56
CA PRO A 250 -4.34 7.40 -32.25
C PRO A 250 -4.93 5.98 -32.33
N GLU A 251 -4.94 5.38 -33.52
CA GLU A 251 -5.33 3.98 -33.75
C GLU A 251 -4.38 3.02 -33.02
N MET A 252 -4.93 2.14 -32.18
CA MET A 252 -4.17 1.02 -31.61
C MET A 252 -4.16 -0.18 -32.55
N PRO A 253 -3.03 -0.88 -32.73
CA PRO A 253 -2.95 -2.05 -33.59
C PRO A 253 -3.75 -3.23 -33.03
N ALA A 254 -4.60 -3.82 -33.87
CA ALA A 254 -5.40 -4.99 -33.56
C ALA A 254 -4.52 -6.21 -33.19
N ALA A 255 -4.83 -6.84 -32.06
CA ALA A 255 -4.24 -8.10 -31.65
C ALA A 255 -4.63 -9.21 -32.63
N LYS A 256 -3.62 -9.84 -33.27
CA LYS A 256 -3.79 -11.07 -34.04
C LYS A 256 -4.33 -12.17 -33.12
N GLY A 257 -5.52 -12.67 -33.43
CA GLY A 257 -6.03 -13.92 -32.88
C GLY A 257 -5.14 -15.09 -33.33
N GLY A 258 -4.67 -15.87 -32.36
CA GLY A 258 -4.02 -17.15 -32.60
C GLY A 258 -5.06 -18.26 -32.64
N ASP A 259 -4.95 -19.10 -33.67
CA ASP A 259 -5.69 -20.34 -33.89
C ASP A 259 -5.79 -21.24 -32.65
N ARG A 260 -7.01 -21.71 -32.37
CA ARG A 260 -7.37 -23.13 -32.25
C ARG A 260 -8.82 -23.35 -32.66
#